data_AF-B2IL37-F1
#
_entry.id   AF-B2IL37-F1
#
_cell.length_a   1.000
_cell.length_b   1.000
_cell.length_c   1.000
_cell.angle_alpha   90.00
_cell.angle_beta   90.00
_cell.angle_gamma   90.00
#
_symmetry.space_group_name_H-M   'P 1'
#
loop_
_entity.id
_entity.type
_entity.pdbx_description
1 polymer ?
#
loop_
_entity_poly.entity_id
_entity_poly.type
_entity_poly.pdbx_seq_one_letter_code
_entity_poly.pdbx_strand_id
1 'polypeptide(L)'
;MQRLSCCIPFCRATRGDRKNDPLRPGLEWICSRHWRDVPVVLKAEKSHWQRLSRPAKAKGLETPRIHARAFAAWEACKASAIEAAMGL
;
A
#
# COMPACT_ATOMS: atom_id res chain seq x y z
N MET A 1 -6.71 17.09 13.67
CA MET A 1 -6.64 15.63 13.49
C MET A 1 -6.39 15.35 12.02
N GLN A 2 -5.23 14.78 11.68
CA GLN A 2 -4.88 14.52 10.27
C GLN A 2 -5.75 13.37 9.74
N ARG A 3 -6.32 13.55 8.55
CA ARG A 3 -7.08 12.52 7.84
C ARG A 3 -6.35 12.21 6.55
N LEU A 4 -6.04 10.94 6.31
CA LEU A 4 -5.50 10.46 5.04
C LEU A 4 -6.64 9.97 4.16
N SER A 5 -6.79 10.57 2.99
CA SER A 5 -7.76 10.12 1.98
C SER A 5 -7.28 8.86 1.27
N CYS A 6 -8.22 8.03 0.83
CA CYS A 6 -7.90 6.92 -0.07
C CYS A 6 -7.27 7.45 -1.37
N CYS A 7 -6.25 6.79 -1.90
CA CYS A 7 -5.58 7.20 -3.14
C CYS A 7 -6.35 6.85 -4.43
N ILE A 8 -7.55 6.28 -4.33
CA ILE A 8 -8.35 5.86 -5.49
C ILE A 8 -9.23 7.05 -5.94
N PRO A 9 -9.28 7.38 -7.24
CA PRO A 9 -10.11 8.45 -7.77
C PRO A 9 -11.56 8.34 -7.31
N PHE A 10 -12.17 9.49 -7.00
CA PHE A 10 -13.57 9.61 -6.56
C PHE A 10 -13.91 8.90 -5.23
N CYS A 11 -12.95 8.24 -4.57
CA CYS A 11 -13.15 7.67 -3.26
C CYS A 11 -13.17 8.76 -2.19
N ARG A 12 -14.23 8.79 -1.37
CA ARG A 12 -14.34 9.70 -0.21
C ARG A 12 -13.93 9.07 1.12
N ALA A 13 -13.42 7.84 1.10
CA ALA A 13 -12.99 7.17 2.32
C ALA A 13 -11.75 7.87 2.89
N THR A 14 -11.76 8.11 4.19
CA THR A 14 -10.64 8.69 4.92
C THR A 14 -10.27 7.82 6.13
N ARG A 15 -9.02 7.90 6.55
CA ARG A 15 -8.46 7.21 7.72
C ARG A 15 -7.81 8.25 8.63
N GLY A 16 -8.05 8.15 9.93
CA GLY A 16 -7.27 8.89 10.93
C GLY A 16 -6.09 8.07 11.46
N ASP A 17 -5.40 8.60 12.45
CA ASP A 17 -4.37 7.86 13.19
C ASP A 17 -4.94 6.61 13.86
N ARG A 18 -4.11 5.56 13.91
CA ARG A 18 -4.42 4.30 14.60
C ARG A 18 -3.30 3.96 15.58
N LYS A 19 -3.65 3.27 16.66
CA LYS A 19 -2.66 2.72 17.60
C LYS A 19 -1.67 1.84 16.82
N ASN A 20 -0.38 2.14 16.94
CA ASN A 20 0.74 1.47 16.24
C ASN A 20 0.84 1.71 14.72
N ASP A 21 -0.01 2.55 14.13
CA ASP A 21 0.01 2.89 12.70
C ASP A 21 -0.36 4.37 12.48
N PRO A 22 0.45 5.31 13.02
CA PRO A 22 0.23 6.75 12.87
C PRO A 22 0.41 7.17 11.41
N LEU A 23 -0.33 8.20 11.00
CA LEU A 23 -0.14 8.80 9.69
C LEU A 23 1.25 9.43 9.59
N ARG A 24 1.87 9.28 8.42
CA ARG A 24 3.19 9.85 8.12
C ARG A 24 3.09 10.66 6.83
N PRO A 25 3.88 11.73 6.67
CA PRO A 25 3.99 12.41 5.38
C PRO A 25 4.36 11.41 4.26
N GLY A 26 3.69 11.52 3.12
CA GLY A 26 3.89 10.61 1.98
C GLY A 26 3.28 9.22 2.12
N LEU A 27 2.52 8.94 3.19
CA LEU A 27 1.79 7.67 3.31
C LEU A 27 0.63 7.63 2.32
N GLU A 28 0.64 6.64 1.42
CA GLU A 28 -0.51 6.31 0.59
C GLU A 28 -1.36 5.23 1.24
N TRP A 29 -2.67 5.24 0.98
CA TRP A 29 -3.60 4.29 1.55
C TRP A 29 -4.73 3.95 0.59
N ILE A 30 -5.02 2.66 0.45
CA ILE A 30 -6.20 2.14 -0.24
C ILE A 30 -7.21 1.70 0.83
N CYS A 31 -8.45 2.19 0.73
CA CYS A 31 -9.50 1.85 1.68
C CYS A 31 -9.90 0.37 1.60
N SER A 32 -10.56 -0.13 2.64
CA SER A 32 -10.95 -1.55 2.71
C SER A 32 -11.89 -2.00 1.58
N ARG A 33 -12.66 -1.08 1.00
CA ARG A 33 -13.51 -1.34 -0.17
C ARG A 33 -12.64 -1.66 -1.39
N HIS A 34 -11.83 -0.71 -1.85
CA HIS A 34 -10.98 -0.88 -3.03
C HIS A 34 -9.87 -1.91 -2.83
N TRP A 35 -9.43 -2.13 -1.59
CA TRP A 35 -8.49 -3.21 -1.31
C TRP A 35 -9.08 -4.59 -1.61
N ARG A 36 -10.41 -4.79 -1.54
CA ARG A 36 -11.02 -6.07 -1.91
C ARG A 36 -10.89 -6.35 -3.40
N ASP A 37 -10.99 -5.31 -4.22
CA ASP A 37 -10.97 -5.40 -5.68
C ASP A 37 -9.57 -5.77 -6.23
N VAL A 38 -8.50 -5.50 -5.46
CA VAL A 38 -7.14 -5.89 -5.84
C VAL A 38 -7.01 -7.43 -5.90
N PRO A 39 -6.49 -8.01 -7.01
CA PRO A 39 -6.26 -9.45 -7.14
C PRO A 39 -5.40 -10.04 -6.02
N VAL A 40 -5.73 -11.26 -5.61
CA VAL A 40 -5.02 -11.99 -4.54
C VAL A 40 -3.53 -12.18 -4.87
N VAL A 41 -3.18 -12.36 -6.14
CA VAL A 41 -1.79 -12.51 -6.59
C VAL A 41 -0.96 -11.26 -6.29
N LEU A 42 -1.48 -10.06 -6.59
CA LEU A 42 -0.78 -8.80 -6.30
C LEU A 42 -0.65 -8.56 -4.79
N LYS A 43 -1.68 -8.92 -4.01
CA LYS A 43 -1.62 -8.89 -2.54
C LYS A 43 -0.53 -9.82 -1.99
N ALA A 44 -0.42 -11.02 -2.57
CA ALA A 44 0.59 -12.01 -2.18
C ALA A 44 2.00 -11.52 -2.52
N GLU A 45 2.20 -10.94 -3.70
CA GLU A 45 3.48 -10.35 -4.11
C GLU A 45 3.89 -9.20 -3.19
N LYS A 46 2.98 -8.24 -2.91
CA LYS A 46 3.23 -7.17 -1.93
C LYS A 46 3.63 -7.75 -0.57
N SER A 47 2.90 -8.76 -0.09
CA SER A 47 3.18 -9.42 1.20
C SER A 47 4.54 -10.13 1.20
N HIS A 48 4.94 -10.73 0.08
CA HIS A 48 6.25 -11.36 -0.09
C HIS A 48 7.38 -10.34 0.06
N TRP A 49 7.37 -9.27 -0.74
CA TRP A 49 8.42 -8.24 -0.70
C TRP A 49 8.43 -7.45 0.62
N GLN A 50 7.27 -7.23 1.24
CA GLN A 50 7.19 -6.62 2.57
C GLN A 50 7.79 -7.51 3.67
N ARG A 51 7.64 -8.83 3.57
CA ARG A 51 8.26 -9.77 4.52
C ARG A 51 9.78 -9.81 4.35
N LEU A 52 10.28 -9.73 3.11
CA LEU A 52 11.72 -9.70 2.85
C LEU A 52 12.38 -8.38 3.30
N SER A 53 11.68 -7.25 3.20
CA SER A 53 12.23 -5.96 3.64
C SER A 53 12.27 -5.80 5.17
N ARG A 54 11.45 -6.53 5.91
CA ARG A 54 11.36 -6.44 7.38
C ARG A 54 12.68 -6.78 8.11
N PRO A 55 13.33 -7.93 7.88
CA PRO A 55 14.61 -8.25 8.53
C PRO A 55 15.73 -7.29 8.17
N ALA A 56 15.80 -6.88 6.90
CA ALA A 56 16.81 -5.92 6.43
C ALA A 56 16.64 -4.57 7.15
N LYS A 57 15.42 -4.04 7.18
CA LYS A 57 15.09 -2.80 7.88
C LYS A 57 15.36 -2.89 9.39
N ALA A 58 15.04 -4.02 10.03
CA ALA A 58 15.28 -4.23 11.46
C ALA A 58 16.78 -4.22 11.82
N LYS A 59 17.65 -4.62 10.88
CA LYS A 59 19.11 -4.61 11.05
C LYS A 59 19.77 -3.33 10.53
N GLY A 60 18.99 -2.34 10.09
CA GLY A 60 19.52 -1.12 9.46
C GLY A 60 20.23 -1.37 8.13
N LEU A 61 20.00 -2.52 7.50
CA LEU A 61 20.61 -2.88 6.23
C LEU A 61 19.79 -2.29 5.09
N GLU A 62 20.43 -1.47 4.26
CA GLU A 62 19.83 -1.02 3.02
C GLU A 62 19.75 -2.17 2.02
N THR A 63 18.56 -2.40 1.49
CA THR A 63 18.33 -3.37 0.41
C THR A 63 17.60 -2.71 -0.75
N PRO A 64 18.27 -1.83 -1.52
CA PRO A 64 17.61 -0.99 -2.52
C PRO A 64 16.76 -1.79 -3.51
N ARG A 65 17.23 -2.98 -3.91
CA ARG A 65 16.48 -3.89 -4.78
C ARG A 65 15.17 -4.40 -4.16
N ILE A 66 15.18 -4.76 -2.87
CA ILE A 66 13.98 -5.23 -2.16
C ILE A 66 13.00 -4.07 -1.98
N HIS A 67 13.51 -2.87 -1.64
CA HIS A 67 12.69 -1.68 -1.55
C HIS A 67 12.04 -1.32 -2.89
N ALA A 68 12.80 -1.33 -3.98
CA ALA A 68 12.28 -1.10 -5.32
C ALA A 68 11.20 -2.12 -5.71
N ARG A 69 11.39 -3.40 -5.40
CA ARG A 69 10.39 -4.45 -5.64
C ARG A 69 9.14 -4.30 -4.79
N ALA A 70 9.30 -3.96 -3.51
CA ALA A 70 8.17 -3.68 -2.62
C ALA A 70 7.37 -2.46 -3.09
N PHE A 71 8.04 -1.43 -3.60
CA PHE A 71 7.42 -0.26 -4.19
C PHE A 71 6.68 -0.62 -5.49
N ALA A 72 7.32 -1.35 -6.41
CA ALA A 72 6.67 -1.80 -7.64
C ALA A 72 5.42 -2.67 -7.37
N ALA A 73 5.49 -3.57 -6.39
CA ALA A 73 4.33 -4.38 -5.99
C ALA A 73 3.19 -3.53 -5.40
N TRP A 74 3.52 -2.43 -4.71
CA TRP A 74 2.52 -1.47 -4.24
C TRP A 74 1.87 -0.70 -5.40
N GLU A 75 2.68 -0.19 -6.34
CA GLU A 75 2.18 0.50 -7.54
C GLU A 75 1.27 -0.41 -8.38
N ALA A 76 1.61 -1.69 -8.52
CA ALA A 76 0.76 -2.67 -9.21
C ALA A 76 -0.59 -2.87 -8.50
N CYS A 77 -0.60 -2.97 -7.16
CA CYS A 77 -1.84 -3.03 -6.39
C CYS A 77 -2.67 -1.76 -6.57
N LYS A 78 -2.02 -0.58 -6.59
CA LYS A 78 -2.68 0.71 -6.76
C LYS A 78 -3.29 0.86 -8.14
N ALA A 79 -2.54 0.53 -9.19
CA ALA A 79 -3.02 0.55 -10.58
C ALA A 79 -4.25 -0.35 -10.74
N SER A 80 -4.17 -1.60 -10.28
CA SER A 80 -5.30 -2.53 -10.37
C SER A 80 -6.54 -2.06 -9.57
N ALA A 81 -6.35 -1.43 -8.41
CA ALA A 81 -7.46 -0.85 -7.66
C ALA A 81 -8.09 0.35 -8.38
N ILE A 82 -7.30 1.14 -9.13
CA ILE A 82 -7.79 2.26 -9.93
C ILE A 82 -8.59 1.74 -11.13
N GLU A 83 -8.04 0.78 -11.87
CA GLU A 83 -8.70 0.11 -13.00
C GLU A 83 -10.06 -0.45 -12.57
N ALA A 84 -10.08 -1.25 -11.50
CA ALA A 84 -11.32 -1.82 -10.97
C ALA A 84 -12.34 -0.76 -10.52
N ALA A 85 -11.89 0.34 -9.91
CA ALA A 85 -12.76 1.44 -9.51
C ALA A 85 -13.34 2.22 -10.70
N MET A 86 -12.64 2.19 -11.84
CA MET A 86 -13.08 2.80 -13.11
C MET A 86 -13.89 1.83 -13.98
N GLY A 87 -14.00 0.55 -13.60
CA GLY A 87 -14.70 -0.48 -14.38
C GLY A 87 -13.90 -0.98 -15.59
N LEU A 88 -12.57 -0.90 -15.51
CA LEU A 88 -11.60 -1.45 -16.48
C LEU A 88 -10.99 -2.74 -15.93
#